data_AF-A0A8H7XNX0-F1
#
_entry.id   AF-A0A8H7XNX0-F1
#
_cell.length_a   1.000
_cell.length_b   1.000
_cell.length_c   1.000
_cell.angle_alpha   90.00
_cell.angle_beta   90.00
_cell.angle_gamma   90.00
#
_symmetry.space_group_name_H-M   'P 1'
#
loop_
_entity.id
_entity.type
_entity.pdbx_description
1 polymer ?
#
loop_
_entity_poly.entity_id
_entity_poly.type
_entity_poly.pdbx_seq_one_letter_code
_entity_poly.pdbx_strand_id
1 'polypeptide(L)'
;MLEAKLAEAGTLKKLLDAIKELVTDANFECNEEGIVLQAMDNSHVALVSVKFGAPGFKRYRCDRPMPLGVNLASLTKVLKCAKDDDICTLKAADEADVLNLVYEAKSEFFWTRRVASRVFSLLFLFNPLHSF
;
A
#
# COMPACT_ATOMS: atom_id res chain seq x y z
N MET A 1 -15.36 7.72 -2.31
CA MET A 1 -13.89 7.66 -2.25
C MET A 1 -13.43 6.70 -1.15
N LEU A 2 -12.30 6.02 -1.32
CA LEU A 2 -11.66 5.15 -0.31
C LEU A 2 -10.34 5.77 0.16
N GLU A 3 -10.13 5.85 1.49
CA GLU A 3 -8.84 6.13 2.11
C GLU A 3 -8.62 5.17 3.29
N ALA A 4 -7.67 4.25 3.17
CA ALA A 4 -7.31 3.30 4.23
C ALA A 4 -5.81 3.40 4.55
N LYS A 5 -5.49 3.77 5.80
CA LYS A 5 -4.13 3.97 6.31
C LYS A 5 -3.76 2.86 7.29
N LEU A 6 -2.77 2.06 6.92
CA LEU A 6 -2.20 0.98 7.72
C LEU A 6 -0.99 1.48 8.52
N ALA A 7 -0.84 0.99 9.75
CA ALA A 7 0.30 1.33 10.59
C ALA A 7 1.61 0.71 10.11
N GLU A 8 1.53 -0.51 9.58
CA GLU A 8 2.66 -1.36 9.18
C GLU A 8 2.30 -2.03 7.85
N ALA A 9 3.10 -1.77 6.82
CA ALA A 9 2.96 -2.41 5.51
C ALA A 9 3.32 -3.91 5.55
N GLY A 10 4.14 -4.33 6.52
CA GLY A 10 4.56 -5.72 6.71
C GLY A 10 3.40 -6.70 6.87
N THR A 11 2.32 -6.30 7.56
CA THR A 11 1.13 -7.15 7.76
C THR A 11 0.42 -7.46 6.44
N LEU A 12 0.24 -6.42 5.61
CA LEU A 12 -0.41 -6.55 4.32
C LEU A 12 0.44 -7.36 3.31
N LYS A 13 1.77 -7.20 3.36
CA LYS A 13 2.70 -8.04 2.59
C LYS A 13 2.60 -9.52 2.94
N LYS A 14 2.68 -9.87 4.22
CA LYS A 14 2.60 -11.27 4.68
C LYS A 14 1.28 -11.92 4.25
N LEU A 15 0.18 -11.18 4.37
CA LEU A 15 -1.13 -11.65 3.94
C LEU A 15 -1.19 -11.89 2.43
N LEU A 16 -0.69 -10.96 1.62
CA LEU A 16 -0.69 -11.12 0.17
C LEU A 16 0.28 -12.20 -0.31
N ASP A 17 1.41 -12.39 0.38
CA ASP A 17 2.34 -13.46 0.07
C ASP A 17 1.69 -14.85 0.25
N ALA A 18 0.79 -14.99 1.24
CA ALA A 18 0.03 -16.22 1.44
C ALA A 18 -1.08 -16.44 0.38
N ILE A 19 -1.71 -15.37 -0.12
CA ILE A 19 -2.87 -15.48 -1.02
C ILE A 19 -2.45 -15.56 -2.50
N LYS A 20 -1.33 -14.94 -2.89
CA LYS A 20 -0.86 -14.89 -4.29
C LYS A 20 -0.68 -16.28 -4.93
N GLU A 21 -0.43 -17.31 -4.13
CA GLU A 21 -0.23 -18.69 -4.62
C GLU A 21 -1.55 -19.41 -4.87
N LEU A 22 -2.64 -18.97 -4.23
CA LEU A 22 -3.96 -19.58 -4.33
C LEU A 22 -4.81 -18.93 -5.43
N VAL A 23 -4.70 -17.60 -5.57
CA VAL A 23 -5.57 -16.81 -6.45
C VAL A 23 -4.73 -15.78 -7.21
N THR A 24 -4.98 -15.61 -8.51
CA THR A 24 -4.29 -14.61 -9.35
C THR A 24 -4.92 -13.22 -9.24
N ASP A 25 -6.25 -13.17 -9.18
CA ASP A 25 -7.04 -11.96 -9.22
C ASP A 25 -8.09 -12.01 -8.11
N ALA A 26 -8.18 -10.96 -7.31
CA ALA A 26 -9.12 -10.91 -6.21
C ALA A 26 -9.86 -9.58 -6.17
N ASN A 27 -11.10 -9.64 -5.71
CA ASN A 27 -11.93 -8.48 -5.52
C ASN A 27 -11.92 -8.10 -4.04
N PHE A 28 -11.50 -6.87 -3.75
CA PHE A 28 -11.57 -6.28 -2.41
C PHE A 28 -12.85 -5.47 -2.29
N GLU A 29 -13.81 -5.97 -1.54
CA GLU A 29 -15.04 -5.25 -1.20
C GLU A 29 -14.76 -4.32 -0.03
N CYS A 30 -14.73 -3.03 -0.30
CA CYS A 30 -14.52 -2.01 0.73
C CYS A 30 -15.85 -1.42 1.17
N ASN A 31 -16.19 -1.57 2.44
CA ASN A 31 -17.41 -1.06 3.08
C ASN A 31 -17.04 -0.15 4.26
N GLU A 32 -18.00 0.56 4.86
CA GLU A 32 -17.74 1.40 6.05
C GLU A 32 -17.15 0.62 7.24
N GLU A 33 -17.53 -0.65 7.40
CA GLU A 33 -17.03 -1.52 8.46
C GLU A 33 -15.60 -2.03 8.22
N GLY A 34 -15.10 -1.94 6.99
CA GLY A 34 -13.78 -2.46 6.62
C GLY A 34 -13.71 -3.08 5.23
N ILE A 35 -12.63 -3.83 4.98
CA ILE A 35 -12.33 -4.44 3.69
C ILE A 35 -12.50 -5.96 3.80
N VAL A 36 -13.25 -6.53 2.88
CA VAL A 36 -13.50 -7.96 2.78
C VAL A 36 -12.98 -8.47 1.43
N LEU A 37 -12.34 -9.63 1.44
CA LEU A 37 -11.94 -10.35 0.25
C LEU A 37 -12.44 -11.78 0.38
N GLN A 38 -13.16 -12.24 -0.64
CA GLN A 38 -13.55 -13.64 -0.78
C GLN A 38 -13.21 -14.09 -2.19
N ALA A 39 -12.42 -15.15 -2.27
CA ALA A 39 -12.01 -15.73 -3.54
C ALA A 39 -11.90 -17.25 -3.42
N MET A 40 -12.28 -17.95 -4.49
CA MET A 40 -12.03 -19.38 -4.62
C MET A 40 -10.71 -19.60 -5.34
N ASP A 41 -10.04 -20.69 -4.98
CA ASP A 41 -8.90 -21.18 -5.75
C ASP A 41 -9.35 -21.72 -7.13
N ASN A 42 -8.39 -21.93 -8.03
CA ASN A 42 -8.68 -22.40 -9.39
C ASN A 42 -9.32 -23.81 -9.43
N SER A 43 -9.10 -24.64 -8.40
CA SER A 43 -9.74 -25.97 -8.32
C SER A 43 -11.11 -25.95 -7.65
N HIS A 44 -11.55 -24.79 -7.13
CA HIS A 44 -12.81 -24.62 -6.39
C HIS A 44 -12.96 -25.54 -5.17
N VAL A 45 -11.84 -25.90 -4.53
CA VAL A 45 -11.80 -26.76 -3.32
C VAL A 45 -11.55 -25.95 -2.05
N ALA A 46 -10.85 -24.81 -2.16
CA ALA A 46 -10.48 -23.95 -1.04
C ALA A 46 -11.04 -22.53 -1.22
N LEU A 47 -11.74 -22.06 -0.19
CA LEU A 47 -12.21 -20.68 -0.10
C LEU A 47 -11.25 -19.85 0.74
N VAL A 48 -10.71 -18.78 0.16
CA VAL A 48 -9.95 -17.76 0.87
C VAL A 48 -10.93 -16.67 1.30
N SER A 49 -11.06 -16.45 2.61
CA SER A 49 -11.87 -15.37 3.17
C SER A 49 -11.01 -14.54 4.11
N VAL A 50 -10.84 -13.26 3.78
CA VAL A 50 -10.07 -12.28 4.55
C VAL A 50 -10.98 -11.12 4.90
N LYS A 51 -10.96 -10.71 6.17
CA LYS A 51 -11.69 -9.55 6.65
C LYS A 51 -10.78 -8.67 7.48
N PHE A 52 -10.62 -7.43 7.05
CA PHE A 52 -9.97 -6.36 7.81
C PHE A 52 -11.04 -5.42 8.36
N GLY A 53 -11.20 -5.39 9.68
CA GLY A 53 -12.09 -4.42 10.30
C GLY A 53 -11.52 -3.01 10.29
N ALA A 54 -12.38 -2.01 10.16
CA ALA A 54 -12.07 -0.59 10.32
C ALA A 54 -11.17 -0.26 11.54
N PRO A 55 -11.36 -0.83 12.76
CA PRO A 55 -10.49 -0.52 13.90
C PRO A 55 -9.04 -1.01 13.75
N GLY A 56 -8.76 -1.91 12.81
CA GLY A 56 -7.39 -2.35 12.51
C GLY A 56 -6.58 -1.32 11.71
N PHE A 57 -7.23 -0.29 11.19
CA PHE A 57 -6.59 0.78 10.42
C PHE A 57 -6.39 2.01 11.30
N LYS A 58 -5.31 2.77 11.06
CA LYS A 58 -5.10 4.07 11.72
C LYS A 58 -6.12 5.11 11.29
N ARG A 59 -6.51 5.06 10.02
CA ARG A 59 -7.52 5.91 9.42
C ARG A 59 -8.21 5.09 8.34
N TYR A 60 -9.51 4.97 8.42
CA TYR A 60 -10.30 4.28 7.43
C TYR A 60 -11.50 5.14 7.10
N ARG A 61 -11.68 5.44 5.82
CA ARG A 61 -12.81 6.17 5.29
C ARG A 61 -13.25 5.50 4.00
N CYS A 62 -14.51 5.13 3.94
CA CYS A 62 -15.16 4.62 2.76
C CYS A 62 -16.53 5.29 2.69
N ASP A 63 -16.77 6.12 1.67
CA ASP A 63 -18.06 6.85 1.59
C ASP A 63 -19.18 5.98 0.99
N ARG A 64 -18.83 5.00 0.15
CA ARG A 64 -19.74 4.09 -0.52
C ARG A 64 -19.08 2.72 -0.72
N PRO A 65 -19.85 1.62 -0.62
CA PRO A 65 -19.34 0.30 -0.89
C PRO A 65 -18.84 0.22 -2.33
N MET A 66 -17.57 -0.13 -2.51
CA MET A 66 -16.96 -0.27 -3.84
C MET A 66 -16.15 -1.57 -3.94
N PRO A 67 -16.38 -2.39 -4.99
CA PRO A 67 -15.52 -3.51 -5.31
C PRO A 67 -14.25 -3.02 -6.02
N LEU A 68 -13.08 -3.43 -5.53
CA LEU A 68 -11.79 -3.15 -6.14
C LEU A 68 -11.17 -4.45 -6.63
N GLY A 69 -11.27 -4.70 -7.93
CA GLY A 69 -10.62 -5.82 -8.60
C GLY A 69 -9.14 -5.51 -8.81
N VAL A 70 -8.26 -6.29 -8.18
CA VAL A 70 -6.82 -6.13 -8.36
C VAL A 70 -6.14 -7.45 -8.66
N ASN A 71 -5.14 -7.38 -9.52
CA ASN A 71 -4.26 -8.49 -9.80
C ASN A 71 -3.24 -8.63 -8.66
N LEU A 72 -3.29 -9.76 -7.94
CA LEU A 72 -2.46 -9.99 -6.76
C LEU A 72 -0.97 -10.12 -7.10
N ALA A 73 -0.64 -10.65 -8.28
CA ALA A 73 0.74 -10.76 -8.73
C ALA A 73 1.38 -9.38 -8.95
N SER A 74 0.62 -8.44 -9.51
CA SER A 74 1.07 -7.06 -9.72
C SER A 74 1.13 -6.28 -8.40
N LEU A 75 0.11 -6.40 -7.56
CA LEU A 75 0.06 -5.77 -6.24
C LEU A 75 1.25 -6.20 -5.37
N THR A 76 1.60 -7.49 -5.37
CA THR A 76 2.74 -8.04 -4.62
C THR A 76 4.07 -7.44 -5.09
N LYS A 77 4.24 -7.22 -6.40
CA LYS A 77 5.46 -6.57 -6.94
C LYS A 77 5.58 -5.13 -6.44
N VAL A 78 4.49 -4.36 -6.45
CA VAL A 78 4.48 -2.97 -5.98
C VAL A 78 4.76 -2.90 -4.47
N LEU A 79 4.24 -3.85 -3.70
CA LEU A 79 4.47 -3.90 -2.25
C LEU A 79 5.89 -4.29 -1.86
N LYS A 80 6.62 -5.04 -2.70
CA LYS A 80 8.04 -5.33 -2.48
C LYS A 80 8.92 -4.08 -2.45
N CYS A 81 8.46 -2.95 -3.02
CA CYS A 81 9.19 -1.69 -2.98
C CYS A 81 9.11 -0.97 -1.62
N ALA A 82 8.11 -1.27 -0.79
CA ALA A 82 7.98 -0.69 0.54
C ALA A 82 8.86 -1.44 1.55
N LYS A 83 9.22 -0.81 2.68
CA LYS A 83 9.78 -1.54 3.85
C LYS A 83 8.64 -2.06 4.73
N ASP A 84 8.95 -2.91 5.70
CA ASP A 84 7.92 -3.53 6.55
C ASP A 84 7.38 -2.56 7.61
N ASP A 85 8.23 -1.64 8.07
CA ASP A 85 7.90 -0.60 9.05
C ASP A 85 7.23 0.65 8.46
N ASP A 86 7.10 0.71 7.13
CA ASP A 86 6.52 1.86 6.44
C ASP A 86 5.01 1.90 6.63
N ILE A 87 4.48 3.12 6.69
CA ILE A 87 3.05 3.39 6.74
C ILE A 87 2.52 3.33 5.31
N CYS A 88 1.58 2.43 5.05
CA CYS A 88 0.94 2.29 3.73
C CYS A 88 -0.44 2.93 3.74
N THR A 89 -0.71 3.81 2.78
CA THR A 89 -2.02 4.42 2.57
C THR A 89 -2.56 3.99 1.21
N LEU A 90 -3.70 3.30 1.22
CA LEU A 90 -4.47 2.91 0.05
C LEU A 90 -5.49 4.02 -0.24
N LYS A 91 -5.48 4.54 -1.46
CA LYS A 91 -6.44 5.54 -1.93
C LYS A 91 -7.07 5.08 -3.24
N ALA A 92 -8.39 5.05 -3.29
CA ALA A 92 -9.13 4.81 -4.52
C ALA A 92 -10.17 5.92 -4.73
N ALA A 93 -10.27 6.38 -5.98
CA ALA A 93 -11.30 7.34 -6.38
C ALA A 93 -12.67 6.65 -6.52
N ASP A 94 -13.73 7.44 -6.71
CA ASP A 94 -15.11 6.91 -6.79
C ASP A 94 -15.36 5.95 -7.97
N GLU A 95 -14.58 6.05 -9.05
CA GLU A 95 -14.69 5.15 -10.20
C GLU A 95 -13.91 3.84 -10.02
N ALA A 96 -13.16 3.66 -8.91
CA ALA A 96 -12.44 2.43 -8.57
C ALA A 96 -11.42 1.91 -9.61
N ASP A 97 -11.19 2.62 -10.72
CA ASP A 97 -10.27 2.21 -11.80
C ASP A 97 -8.79 2.24 -11.41
N VAL A 98 -8.41 3.14 -10.49
CA VAL A 98 -7.02 3.34 -10.09
C VAL A 98 -6.88 3.24 -8.58
N LEU A 99 -6.09 2.26 -8.13
CA LEU A 99 -5.65 2.13 -6.75
C LEU A 99 -4.29 2.80 -6.57
N ASN A 100 -4.26 3.89 -5.80
CA ASN A 100 -3.03 4.59 -5.43
C ASN A 100 -2.49 4.05 -4.10
N LEU A 101 -1.22 3.64 -4.12
CA LEU A 101 -0.48 3.18 -2.95
C LEU A 101 0.54 4.27 -2.56
N VAL A 102 0.39 4.85 -1.39
CA VAL A 102 1.30 5.88 -0.86
C VAL A 102 2.04 5.30 0.34
N TYR A 103 3.36 5.26 0.26
CA TYR A 103 4.22 4.79 1.34
C TYR A 103 4.89 5.98 2.05
N GLU A 104 4.75 6.03 3.36
CA GLU A 104 5.42 7.02 4.22
C GLU A 104 6.39 6.26 5.14
N ALA A 105 7.68 6.60 5.07
CA ALA A 105 8.67 6.03 5.97
C ALA A 105 8.43 6.50 7.41
N LYS A 106 8.46 5.58 8.37
CA LYS A 106 8.32 5.90 9.81
C LYS A 106 9.52 6.70 10.35
N SER A 107 10.61 6.80 9.58
CA SER A 107 11.80 7.58 9.92
C SER A 107 11.99 8.76 8.96
N GLU A 108 11.59 9.95 9.39
CA GLU A 108 12.47 11.09 9.19
C GLU A 108 13.70 10.81 10.07
N PHE A 109 14.81 10.42 9.44
CA PHE A 109 16.10 10.49 10.11
C PHE A 109 16.36 11.98 10.41
N PHE A 110 16.08 12.38 11.64
CA PHE A 110 16.12 13.75 12.19
C PHE A 110 17.47 14.47 12.02
N TRP A 111 18.51 13.81 11.48
CA TRP A 111 19.83 14.40 11.30
C TRP A 111 19.94 15.37 10.11
N THR A 112 19.13 15.24 9.06
CA THR A 112 19.24 16.15 7.89
C THR A 112 18.61 17.52 8.14
N ARG A 113 17.65 17.67 9.08
CA ARG A 113 17.00 18.96 9.32
C ARG A 113 17.82 19.96 10.13
N ARG A 114 18.83 19.55 10.91
CA ARG A 114 19.64 20.50 11.72
C ARG A 114 20.91 21.00 11.04
N VAL A 115 21.41 20.32 10.00
CA VAL A 115 22.61 20.76 9.24
C VAL A 115 22.25 21.37 7.87
N ALA A 116 21.06 21.08 7.31
CA ALA A 116 20.66 21.53 5.98
C ALA A 116 20.14 22.98 5.89
N SER A 117 19.97 23.73 6.98
CA SER A 117 19.53 25.14 6.89
C SER A 117 20.65 26.11 6.47
N ARG A 118 21.92 25.67 6.39
CA ARG A 118 23.02 26.53 5.89
C ARG A 118 23.84 25.96 4.72
N VAL A 119 23.70 24.68 4.37
CA VAL A 119 24.58 24.04 3.36
C VAL A 119 23.83 23.58 2.10
N PHE A 120 22.50 23.44 2.14
CA PHE A 120 21.76 22.85 1.01
C PHE A 120 21.49 23.81 -0.16
N SER A 121 21.73 25.12 0.00
CA SER A 121 21.62 26.08 -1.12
C SER A 121 22.86 26.09 -2.03
N LEU A 122 24.00 25.51 -1.61
CA LEU A 122 25.26 25.64 -2.36
C LEU A 122 25.66 24.38 -3.13
N LEU A 123 25.16 23.19 -2.77
CA LEU A 123 25.65 21.94 -3.37
C LEU A 123 24.95 21.50 -4.67
N PHE A 124 23.86 22.15 -5.09
CA PHE A 124 23.14 21.79 -6.31
C PHE A 124 23.59 22.57 -7.57
N LEU A 125 24.57 23.47 -7.45
CA LEU A 125 25.05 24.29 -8.58
C LEU A 125 26.44 23.88 -9.13
N PHE A 126 27.08 22.85 -8.57
CA PHE A 126 28.41 22.43 -9.01
C PHE A 126 28.55 20.91 -9.05
N ASN A 127 27.92 20.26 -10.03
CA ASN A 127 28.63 19.27 -10.85
C ASN A 127 27.86 18.90 -12.14
N PRO A 128 28.11 19.62 -13.25
CA PRO A 128 27.98 19.08 -14.59
C PRO A 128 29.35 18.55 -15.07
N LEU A 129 29.30 17.44 -15.81
CA LEU A 129 30.31 16.95 -16.76
C LEU A 129 31.56 16.18 -16.27
N HIS A 130 31.63 14.98 -16.88
CA HIS A 130 32.75 14.39 -17.61
C HIS A 130 33.65 13.35 -16.92
N SER A 131 33.62 12.19 -17.58
CA SER A 131 34.68 11.20 -17.71
C SER A 131 36.08 11.79 -17.89
N PHE A 132 37.05 10.97 -17.45
CA PHE A 132 38.51 11.09 -17.45
C PHE A 132 39.14 11.70 -16.20
#